data_AF-A0A673G5W2-F1
#
_entry.id   AF-A0A673G5W2-F1
#
_cell.length_a   1.000
_cell.length_b   1.000
_cell.length_c   1.000
_cell.angle_alpha   90.00
_cell.angle_beta   90.00
_cell.angle_gamma   90.00
#
_symmetry.space_group_name_H-M   'P 1'
#
loop_
_entity.id
_entity.type
_entity.pdbx_description
1 polymer ?
#
loop_
_entity_poly.entity_id
_entity_poly.type
_entity_poly.pdbx_seq_one_letter_code
_entity_poly.pdbx_strand_id
1 'polypeptide(L)'
;ILEFRLALAQLHVSKIKADNLGRAQKIVKEAAGQGAKVVVLPECFNSPYGPGFFAEYAEKIPGESTQVLSEAAKECGVYLVGGETLRHKPLYN
;
A
#
# COMPACT_ATOMS: atom_id res chain seq x y z
N ILE A 1 -5.24 25.53 14.89
CA ILE A 1 -4.74 24.15 14.83
C ILE A 1 -5.04 23.65 13.42
N LEU A 2 -4.05 23.12 12.70
CA LEU A 2 -4.30 22.47 11.41
C LEU A 2 -4.83 21.07 11.70
N GLU A 3 -6.10 20.83 11.42
CA GLU A 3 -6.75 19.53 11.57
C GLU A 3 -6.77 18.81 10.23
N PHE A 4 -6.56 17.49 10.25
CA PHE A 4 -6.68 16.65 9.06
C PHE A 4 -7.31 15.30 9.44
N ARG A 5 -7.92 14.66 8.44
CA ARG A 5 -8.51 13.33 8.59
C ARG A 5 -7.50 12.25 8.20
N LEU A 6 -7.22 11.35 9.14
CA LEU A 6 -6.40 10.16 8.94
C LEU A 6 -7.31 8.95 8.69
N ALA A 7 -6.97 8.12 7.70
CA ALA A 7 -7.60 6.83 7.48
C ALA A 7 -6.58 5.70 7.66
N LEU A 8 -6.95 4.70 8.46
CA LEU A 8 -6.20 3.44 8.61
C LEU A 8 -6.91 2.37 7.79
N ALA A 9 -6.28 1.93 6.71
CA ALA A 9 -6.88 0.96 5.80
C ALA A 9 -6.73 -0.46 6.34
N GLN A 10 -7.84 -1.19 6.44
CA GLN A 10 -7.85 -2.61 6.73
C GLN A 10 -8.09 -3.40 5.44
N LEU A 11 -7.12 -4.23 5.04
CA LEU A 11 -7.16 -4.97 3.78
C LEU A 11 -7.08 -6.48 4.04
N HIS A 12 -7.94 -7.25 3.36
CA HIS A 12 -7.85 -8.71 3.36
C HIS A 12 -6.79 -9.17 2.35
N VAL A 13 -5.59 -9.54 2.77
CA VAL A 13 -4.50 -9.90 1.85
C VAL A 13 -4.65 -11.32 1.31
N SER A 14 -4.35 -11.50 0.02
CA SER A 14 -4.40 -12.77 -0.70
C SER A 14 -3.03 -13.13 -1.31
N LYS A 15 -2.92 -14.31 -1.92
CA LYS A 15 -1.72 -14.72 -2.68
C LYS A 15 -1.61 -14.03 -4.05
N ILE A 16 -2.66 -13.37 -4.54
CA ILE A 16 -2.62 -12.72 -5.85
C ILE A 16 -2.26 -11.25 -5.63
N LYS A 17 -1.03 -10.88 -6.01
CA LYS A 17 -0.51 -9.51 -5.86
C LYS A 17 -1.39 -8.47 -6.55
N ALA A 18 -1.82 -8.74 -7.79
CA ALA A 18 -2.69 -7.83 -8.54
C ALA A 18 -4.00 -7.53 -7.79
N ASP A 19 -4.63 -8.54 -7.18
CA ASP A 19 -5.84 -8.35 -6.37
C ASP A 19 -5.59 -7.50 -5.13
N ASN A 20 -4.44 -7.71 -4.49
CA ASN A 20 -4.00 -6.92 -3.34
C ASN A 20 -3.83 -5.43 -3.73
N LEU A 21 -3.13 -5.18 -4.84
CA LEU A 21 -2.90 -3.84 -5.38
C LEU A 21 -4.21 -3.15 -5.77
N GLY A 22 -5.12 -3.86 -6.45
CA GLY A 22 -6.43 -3.34 -6.82
C GLY A 22 -7.27 -2.97 -5.59
N ARG A 23 -7.24 -3.79 -4.53
CA ARG A 23 -7.91 -3.46 -3.26
C ARG A 23 -7.28 -2.27 -2.55
N ALA A 24 -5.95 -2.16 -2.55
CA ALA A 24 -5.25 -1.00 -1.99
C ALA A 24 -5.62 0.30 -2.72
N GLN A 25 -5.67 0.30 -4.07
CA GLN A 25 -6.13 1.47 -4.81
C GLN A 25 -7.58 1.83 -4.50
N LYS A 26 -8.47 0.84 -4.43
CA LYS A 26 -9.90 1.07 -4.12
C LYS A 26 -10.07 1.72 -2.74
N ILE A 27 -9.38 1.20 -1.70
CA ILE A 27 -9.52 1.73 -0.34
C ILE A 27 -8.94 3.15 -0.21
N VAL A 28 -7.85 3.45 -0.93
CA VAL A 28 -7.29 4.82 -0.97
C VAL A 28 -8.28 5.79 -1.60
N LYS A 29 -8.90 5.41 -2.73
CA LYS A 29 -9.93 6.21 -3.41
C LYS A 29 -11.14 6.45 -2.51
N GLU A 30 -11.59 5.42 -1.81
CA GLU A 30 -12.70 5.52 -0.86
C GLU A 30 -12.37 6.44 0.32
N ALA A 31 -11.22 6.26 0.96
CA ALA A 31 -10.78 7.10 2.07
C ALA A 31 -10.64 8.57 1.66
N ALA A 32 -10.08 8.84 0.48
CA ALA A 32 -9.98 10.19 -0.07
C ALA A 32 -11.36 10.80 -0.35
N GLY A 33 -12.31 10.02 -0.89
CA GLY A 33 -13.70 10.44 -1.09
C GLY A 33 -14.42 10.75 0.23
N GLN A 34 -14.02 10.10 1.31
CA GLN A 34 -14.45 10.40 2.68
C GLN A 34 -13.64 11.54 3.33
N GLY A 35 -12.82 12.28 2.58
CA GLY A 35 -12.11 13.46 3.06
C GLY A 35 -10.79 13.20 3.80
N ALA A 36 -10.27 11.96 3.78
CA ALA A 36 -8.96 11.67 4.32
C ALA A 36 -7.87 12.47 3.58
N LYS A 37 -6.92 13.03 4.33
CA LYS A 37 -5.72 13.69 3.79
C LYS A 37 -4.48 12.81 3.91
N VAL A 38 -4.50 11.88 4.86
CA VAL A 38 -3.47 10.86 5.05
C VAL A 38 -4.16 9.50 5.09
N VAL A 39 -3.64 8.55 4.31
CA VAL A 39 -4.10 7.16 4.29
C VAL A 39 -2.91 6.26 4.60
N VAL A 40 -3.10 5.30 5.50
CA VAL A 40 -2.06 4.34 5.90
C VAL A 40 -2.50 2.94 5.54
N LEU A 41 -1.71 2.25 4.71
CA LEU A 41 -1.90 0.84 4.37
C LEU A 41 -1.24 -0.06 5.44
N PRO A 42 -1.74 -1.30 5.61
CA PRO A 42 -1.19 -2.26 6.57
C PRO A 42 0.17 -2.81 6.10
N GLU A 43 0.90 -3.44 7.03
CA GLU A 43 2.10 -4.23 6.75
C GLU A 43 1.80 -5.34 5.72
N CYS A 44 2.77 -5.62 4.83
CA CYS A 44 2.67 -6.64 3.78
C CYS A 44 1.37 -6.57 2.96
N PHE A 45 0.87 -5.36 2.65
CA PHE A 45 -0.42 -5.23 1.94
C PHE A 45 -0.46 -5.94 0.58
N ASN A 46 0.70 -6.14 -0.07
CA ASN A 46 0.84 -6.71 -1.41
C ASN A 46 1.09 -8.23 -1.42
N SER A 47 1.30 -8.87 -0.26
CA SER A 47 1.76 -10.27 -0.20
C SER A 47 1.34 -11.00 1.09
N PRO A 48 1.15 -12.33 1.05
CA PRO A 48 0.95 -13.10 2.27
C PRO A 48 2.15 -12.96 3.21
N TYR A 49 1.88 -12.84 4.51
CA TYR A 49 2.94 -12.77 5.50
C TYR A 49 3.63 -14.13 5.66
N GLY A 50 4.95 -14.16 5.50
CA GLY A 50 5.76 -15.33 5.82
C GLY A 50 7.10 -15.38 5.07
N PRO A 51 8.18 -15.90 5.69
CA PRO A 51 9.53 -15.90 5.09
C PRO A 51 9.62 -16.57 3.72
N GLY A 52 8.77 -17.58 3.48
CA GLY A 52 8.72 -18.31 2.21
C GLY A 52 8.23 -17.47 1.03
N PHE A 53 7.48 -16.39 1.29
CA PHE A 53 6.97 -15.50 0.26
C PHE A 53 7.88 -14.31 0.01
N PHE A 54 8.85 -14.04 0.89
CA PHE A 54 9.57 -12.77 0.83
C PHE A 54 10.40 -12.59 -0.43
N ALA A 55 11.07 -13.65 -0.88
CA ALA A 55 11.86 -13.59 -2.10
C ALA A 55 11.00 -13.46 -3.37
N GLU A 56 9.80 -14.05 -3.36
CA GLU A 56 8.88 -14.07 -4.51
C GLU A 56 8.15 -12.74 -4.68
N TYR A 57 7.76 -12.10 -3.57
CA TYR A 57 6.97 -10.87 -3.59
C TYR A 57 7.83 -9.62 -3.45
N ALA A 58 9.13 -9.76 -3.17
CA ALA A 58 10.05 -8.62 -3.09
C ALA A 58 10.11 -7.87 -4.41
N GLU A 59 10.14 -6.54 -4.32
CA GLU A 59 10.25 -5.64 -5.45
C GLU A 59 11.42 -4.68 -5.25
N LYS A 60 11.93 -4.14 -6.36
CA LYS A 60 12.77 -2.94 -6.28
C LYS A 60 11.86 -1.75 -5.96
N ILE A 61 12.41 -0.73 -5.32
CA ILE A 61 11.73 0.55 -5.13
C ILE A 61 12.54 1.60 -5.91
N PRO A 62 11.97 2.23 -6.95
CA PRO A 62 10.60 2.04 -7.44
C PRO A 62 10.38 0.71 -8.19
N GLY A 63 9.15 0.21 -8.12
CA GLY A 63 8.63 -1.03 -8.71
C GLY A 63 7.09 -1.00 -8.79
N GLU A 64 6.48 -2.10 -9.22
CA GLU A 64 5.03 -2.21 -9.51
C GLU A 64 4.17 -1.67 -8.36
N SER A 65 4.37 -2.16 -7.14
CA SER A 65 3.60 -1.76 -5.96
C SER A 65 3.73 -0.26 -5.71
N THR A 66 4.96 0.28 -5.71
CA THR A 66 5.19 1.72 -5.46
C THR A 66 4.66 2.62 -6.56
N GLN A 67 4.61 2.15 -7.81
CA GLN A 67 4.04 2.91 -8.94
C GLN A 67 2.52 3.01 -8.78
N VAL A 68 1.85 1.88 -8.53
CA VAL A 68 0.41 1.81 -8.24
C VAL A 68 0.02 2.73 -7.08
N LEU A 69 0.81 2.74 -6.00
CA LEU A 69 0.57 3.61 -4.85
C LEU A 69 0.81 5.09 -5.17
N SER A 70 1.90 5.39 -5.88
CA SER A 70 2.24 6.77 -6.30
C SER A 70 1.15 7.38 -7.17
N GLU A 71 0.65 6.62 -8.15
CA GLU A 71 -0.45 7.02 -9.02
C GLU A 71 -1.74 7.25 -8.22
N ALA A 72 -2.12 6.31 -7.34
CA ALA A 72 -3.31 6.46 -6.50
C ALA A 72 -3.23 7.69 -5.57
N ALA A 73 -2.08 7.92 -4.94
CA ALA A 73 -1.86 9.08 -4.08
C ALA A 73 -1.97 10.39 -4.87
N LYS A 74 -1.38 10.44 -6.06
CA LYS A 74 -1.42 11.59 -6.97
C LYS A 74 -2.84 11.87 -7.47
N GLU A 75 -3.57 10.84 -7.92
CA GLU A 75 -4.95 10.94 -8.39
C GLU A 75 -5.89 11.45 -7.30
N CYS A 76 -5.70 10.96 -6.06
CA CYS A 76 -6.59 11.28 -4.94
C CYS A 76 -6.20 12.56 -4.19
N GLY A 77 -5.00 13.09 -4.43
CA GLY A 77 -4.47 14.25 -3.71
C GLY A 77 -4.27 14.00 -2.22
N VAL A 78 -3.80 12.80 -1.85
CA VAL A 78 -3.57 12.39 -0.45
C VAL A 78 -2.11 12.06 -0.19
N TYR A 79 -1.68 12.17 1.06
CA TYR A 79 -0.47 11.54 1.53
C TYR A 79 -0.74 10.06 1.81
N LEU A 80 0.03 9.17 1.18
CA LEU A 80 -0.16 7.73 1.29
C LEU A 80 1.07 7.09 1.94
N VAL A 81 0.86 6.50 3.12
CA VAL A 81 1.85 5.64 3.77
C VAL A 81 1.61 4.22 3.26
N GLY A 82 2.50 3.77 2.38
CA GLY A 82 2.34 2.55 1.58
C GLY A 82 2.45 1.22 2.34
N GLY A 83 2.34 1.22 3.66
CA GLY A 83 2.62 0.05 4.48
C GLY A 83 4.05 -0.45 4.28
N GLU A 84 4.29 -1.70 4.67
CA GLU A 84 5.59 -2.36 4.50
C GLU A 84 5.57 -3.22 3.23
N THR A 85 6.61 -3.11 2.40
CA THR A 85 6.76 -3.86 1.15
C THR A 85 8.20 -4.34 1.01
N LEU A 86 8.36 -5.62 0.73
CA LEU A 86 9.64 -6.31 0.80
C LEU A 86 10.56 -5.84 -0.33
N ARG A 87 11.80 -5.47 0.02
CA ARG A 87 12.81 -5.05 -0.95
C ARG A 87 13.87 -6.12 -1.20
N HIS A 88 14.33 -6.29 -2.45
CA HIS A 88 15.45 -7.19 -2.76
C HIS A 88 16.78 -6.79 -2.07
N LYS A 89 17.47 -7.81 -1.56
CA LYS A 89 18.76 -7.90 -0.85
C LYS A 89 19.58 -6.61 -0.53
N PRO A 90 20.00 -6.43 0.75
CA PRO A 90 19.51 -7.17 1.92
C PRO A 90 17.98 -7.10 1.99
N LEU A 91 17.33 -8.19 2.39
CA LEU A 91 15.88 -8.20 2.52
C LEU A 91 15.54 -7.22 3.64
N TYR A 92 14.87 -6.14 3.30
CA TYR A 92 14.37 -5.16 4.25
C TYR A 92 12.85 -5.25 4.26
N ASN A 93 12.36 -5.23 5.49
CA ASN A 93 11.03 -4.82 5.86
C ASN A 93 11.02 -3.29 5.89
#